data_AF-L5N9B5-F1
#
_entry.id   AF-L5N9B5-F1
#
_cell.length_a   1.000
_cell.length_b   1.000
_cell.length_c   1.000
_cell.angle_alpha   90.00
_cell.angle_beta   90.00
_cell.angle_gamma   90.00
#
_symmetry.space_group_name_H-M   'P 1'
#
loop_
_entity.id
_entity.type
_entity.pdbx_description
1 polymer ?
#
loop_
_entity_poly.entity_id
_entity_poly.type
_entity_poly.pdbx_seq_one_letter_code
_entity_poly.pdbx_strand_id
1 'polypeptide(L)' 'MSYSVTLQKILLLTGIGVIIGAIVGFTAVLGFDLDGSIFVISMFLSIMSVYSTAMYAELYHIREAINKQRKGL' A
#
# COMPACT_ATOMS: atom_id res chain seq x y z
N MET A 1 -13.57 20.47 8.51
CA MET A 1 -12.46 20.52 7.54
C MET A 1 -12.64 19.32 6.60
N SER A 2 -13.26 19.52 5.44
CA SER A 2 -13.56 18.42 4.50
C SER A 2 -12.31 18.12 3.69
N TYR A 3 -11.45 17.24 4.19
CA TYR A 3 -10.45 16.61 3.33
C TYR A 3 -11.21 15.77 2.29
N SER A 4 -10.86 15.91 1.01
CA SER A 4 -11.39 15.03 -0.03
C SER A 4 -11.12 13.57 0.36
N VAL A 5 -12.13 12.71 0.30
CA VAL A 5 -12.04 11.27 0.63
C VAL A 5 -10.87 10.62 -0.12
N THR A 6 -10.59 11.09 -1.34
CA THR A 6 -9.44 10.66 -2.14
C THR A 6 -8.11 11.01 -1.48
N LEU A 7 -7.95 12.25 -1.01
CA LEU A 7 -6.71 12.69 -0.36
C LEU A 7 -6.50 11.98 0.98
N GLN A 8 -7.58 11.76 1.74
CA GLN A 8 -7.52 10.99 2.98
C GLN A 8 -7.05 9.54 2.72
N LYS A 9 -7.59 8.88 1.68
CA LYS A 9 -7.14 7.53 1.28
C LYS A 9 -5.67 7.51 0.87
N ILE A 10 -5.22 8.50 0.08
CA ILE A 10 -3.82 8.60 -0.35
C ILE A 10 -2.89 8.73 0.86
N LEU A 11 -3.20 9.61 1.80
CA LEU A 11 -2.40 9.80 3.02
C LEU A 11 -2.38 8.54 3.89
N LEU A 12 -3.53 7.86 4.05
CA LEU A 12 -3.61 6.61 4.79
C LEU A 12 -2.75 5.51 4.18
N LEU A 13 -2.90 5.26 2.87
CA LEU A 13 -2.14 4.24 2.15
C LEU A 13 -0.64 4.55 2.15
N THR A 14 -0.27 5.81 1.93
CA THR A 14 1.13 6.26 2.03
C THR A 14 1.68 6.04 3.44
N GLY A 15 0.91 6.41 4.48
CA GLY A 15 1.31 6.22 5.86
C GLY A 15 1.55 4.75 6.22
N ILE A 16 0.67 3.85 5.76
CA ILE A 16 0.84 2.39 5.95
C ILE A 16 2.13 1.92 5.26
N GLY A 17 2.35 2.32 4.01
CA GLY A 17 3.58 1.98 3.27
C GLY A 17 4.84 2.51 3.93
N VAL A 18 4.81 3.73 4.47
CA VAL A 18 5.91 4.33 5.24
C VAL A 18 6.20 3.51 6.49
N ILE A 19 5.18 3.13 7.27
CA ILE A 19 5.38 2.37 8.52
C ILE A 19 5.98 1.00 8.22
N ILE A 20 5.41 0.26 7.26
CA ILE A 20 5.91 -1.07 6.89
C ILE A 20 7.33 -0.97 6.32
N GLY A 21 7.56 -0.02 5.41
CA GLY A 21 8.86 0.23 4.81
C GLY A 21 9.93 0.59 5.85
N ALA A 22 9.57 1.38 6.85
CA ALA A 22 10.48 1.76 7.92
C ALA A 22 10.83 0.57 8.81
N ILE A 23 9.85 -0.26 9.19
CA ILE A 23 10.09 -1.48 9.97
C ILE A 23 11.06 -2.41 9.23
N VAL A 24 10.79 -2.67 7.95
CA VAL A 24 11.64 -3.54 7.12
C VAL A 24 13.03 -2.93 6.94
N GLY A 25 13.10 -1.63 6.62
CA GLY A 25 14.36 -0.91 6.41
C GLY A 25 15.24 -0.87 7.66
N PHE A 26 14.66 -0.57 8.82
CA PHE A 26 15.42 -0.59 10.09
C PHE A 26 15.89 -1.99 10.45
N THR A 27 15.05 -3.01 10.23
CA THR A 27 15.43 -4.40 10.47
C THR A 27 16.59 -4.81 9.56
N ALA A 28 16.58 -4.38 8.29
CA ALA A 28 17.65 -4.65 7.34
C ALA A 28 18.98 -3.98 7.76
N VAL A 29 18.95 -2.69 8.07
CA VAL A 29 20.16 -1.92 8.40
C VAL A 29 20.71 -2.32 9.78
N LEU A 30 19.87 -2.37 10.81
CA LEU A 30 20.30 -2.62 12.19
C LEU A 30 20.44 -4.12 12.52
N GLY A 31 19.68 -4.98 11.85
CA GLY A 31 19.65 -6.42 12.12
C GLY A 31 20.57 -7.25 11.21
N PHE A 32 20.88 -6.77 10.02
CA PHE A 32 21.68 -7.49 9.02
C PHE A 32 22.89 -6.70 8.49
N ASP A 33 23.22 -5.57 9.12
CA ASP A 33 24.37 -4.70 8.77
C ASP A 33 24.39 -4.29 7.29
N LEU A 34 23.19 -4.09 6.71
CA LEU A 34 23.03 -3.62 5.34
C LEU A 34 23.19 -2.10 5.27
N ASP A 35 23.66 -1.60 4.13
CA ASP A 35 23.85 -0.16 3.92
C ASP A 35 22.52 0.62 4.00
N GLY A 36 22.61 1.89 4.44
CA GLY A 36 21.47 2.79 4.63
C GLY A 36 20.64 3.04 3.37
N SER A 37 21.21 2.80 2.17
CA SER A 37 20.47 2.78 0.91
C SER A 37 19.30 1.77 0.92
N ILE A 38 19.44 0.65 1.62
CA ILE A 38 18.39 -0.38 1.73
C ILE A 38 17.17 0.17 2.47
N PHE A 39 17.35 1.02 3.48
CA PHE A 39 16.24 1.67 4.17
C PHE A 39 15.34 2.44 3.20
N VAL A 40 15.96 3.26 2.34
CA VAL A 40 15.24 4.07 1.34
C VAL A 40 14.55 3.18 0.31
N ILE A 41 15.22 2.13 -0.17
CA ILE A 41 14.64 1.18 -1.12
C ILE A 41 13.44 0.45 -0.50
N SER A 42 13.55 -0.04 0.73
CA SER A 42 12.46 -0.70 1.45
C SER A 42 11.24 0.21 1.62
N MET A 43 11.48 1.50 1.89
CA MET A 43 10.42 2.52 1.97
C MET A 43 9.66 2.67 0.66
N PHE A 44 10.37 2.87 -0.46
CA PHE A 44 9.73 3.00 -1.78
C PHE A 44 8.98 1.73 -2.19
N LEU A 45 9.60 0.57 -2.03
CA LEU A 45 8.99 -0.71 -2.38
C LEU A 45 7.73 -0.99 -1.56
N SER A 46 7.75 -0.64 -0.27
CA SER A 46 6.58 -0.83 0.60
C SER A 46 5.42 0.06 0.18
N ILE A 47 5.66 1.34 -0.10
CA ILE A 47 4.63 2.26 -0.60
C ILE A 47 4.02 1.72 -1.90
N MET A 48 4.85 1.33 -2.87
CA MET A 48 4.38 0.77 -4.14
C MET A 48 3.58 -0.51 -3.97
N SER A 49 4.01 -1.40 -3.06
CA SER A 49 3.30 -2.64 -2.74
C SER A 49 1.93 -2.38 -2.13
N VAL A 50 1.82 -1.43 -1.19
CA VAL A 50 0.54 -1.04 -0.58
C VAL A 50 -0.42 -0.47 -1.62
N TYR A 51 0.05 0.42 -2.50
CA TYR A 51 -0.78 0.95 -3.59
C TYR A 51 -1.23 -0.13 -4.55
N SER A 52 -0.33 -1.02 -4.96
CA SER A 52 -0.64 -2.14 -5.86
C SER A 52 -1.67 -3.09 -5.25
N THR A 53 -1.53 -3.39 -3.96
CA THR A 53 -2.47 -4.24 -3.20
C THR A 53 -3.84 -3.58 -3.07
N ALA A 54 -3.88 -2.27 -2.78
CA ALA A 54 -5.13 -1.51 -2.70
C ALA A 54 -5.85 -1.48 -4.05
N MET A 55 -5.12 -1.25 -5.15
CA MET A 55 -5.69 -1.28 -6.50
C MET A 55 -6.25 -2.66 -6.85
N TYR A 56 -5.53 -3.72 -6.50
CA TYR A 56 -5.99 -5.09 -6.72
C TYR A 56 -7.28 -5.40 -5.94
N ALA A 57 -7.37 -4.96 -4.68
CA ALA A 57 -8.56 -5.11 -3.87
C ALA A 57 -9.77 -4.36 -4.47
N GLU A 58 -9.59 -3.12 -4.94
CA GLU A 58 -10.65 -2.36 -5.60
C GLU A 58 -11.10 -3.05 -6.90
N LEU A 59 -10.17 -3.55 -7.72
CA LEU A 59 -10.50 -4.32 -8.93
C LEU A 59 -11.27 -5.61 -8.62
N TYR A 60 -10.92 -6.31 -7.54
CA TYR A 60 -11.65 -7.49 -7.10
C TYR A 60 -13.11 -7.18 -6.76
N HIS A 61 -13.35 -6.10 -6.00
CA HIS A 61 -14.71 -5.67 -5.66
C HIS A 61 -15.53 -5.26 -6.89
N ILE A 62 -14.91 -4.57 -7.85
CA ILE A 62 -15.56 -4.25 -9.13
C ILE A 62 -15.95 -5.52 -9.87
N ARG A 63 -15.03 -6.50 -9.97
CA ARG A 63 -15.30 -7.78 -10.63
C ARG A 63 -16.42 -8.56 -9.94
N GLU A 64 -16.46 -8.55 -8.61
CA GLU A 64 -17.51 -9.21 -7.85
C GLU A 64 -18.87 -8.55 -8.06
N ALA A 65 -18.93 -7.21 -8.08
CA ALA A 65 -20.14 -6.45 -8.35
C ALA A 65 -20.71 -6.73 -9.76
N ILE A 66 -19.84 -6.77 -10.77
CA ILE A 66 -20.24 -7.12 -12.16
C ILE A 66 -20.79 -8.55 -12.20
N ASN A 67 -20.13 -9.51 -11.56
CA ASN A 67 -20.59 -10.89 -11.53
C ASN A 67 -21.92 -11.07 -10.80
N LYS A 68 -22.16 -10.30 -9.72
CA LYS A 68 -23.45 -10.29 -9.02
C LYS A 68 -24.57 -9.72 -9.90
N GLN A 69 -24.30 -8.63 -10.63
CA GLN A 69 -25.27 -8.09 -11.59
C GLN A 69 -25.56 -9.09 -12.73
N ARG A 70 -24.53 -9.77 -13.24
CA ARG A 70 -24.69 -10.75 -14.33
C ARG A 70 -25.47 -12.01 -13.93
N LYS A 71 -25.45 -12.40 -12.64
CA LYS A 71 -26.21 -13.55 -12.12
C LYS A 71 -27.63 -13.18 -11.65
N GLY A 72 -27.98 -11.89 -11.64
CA GLY A 72 -29.29 -11.38 -11.21
C GLY A 72 -30.29 -11.11 -12.35
N LEU A 73 -29.97 -11.57 -13.57
CA LEU A 73 -30.83 -11.65 -14.77
C LEU A 73 -30.86 -13.11 -15.22
#